data_AF-A0A4R5VWL3-F1
#
_entry.id   AF-A0A4R5VWL3-F1
#
_cell.length_a   1.000
_cell.length_b   1.000
_cell.length_c   1.000
_cell.angle_alpha   90.00
_cell.angle_beta   90.00
_cell.angle_gamma   90.00
#
_symmetry.space_group_name_H-M   'P 1'
#
loop_
_entity.id
_entity.type
_entity.pdbx_description
1 polymer ?
#
loop_
_entity_poly.entity_id
_entity_poly.type
_entity_poly.pdbx_seq_one_letter_code
_entity_poly.pdbx_strand_id
1 'polypeptide(L)'
;MDLDSDWLSNLAMLGMVILLFITYYPIANWLRVRQIKEDAKEWSEWLQRKESREQYIKKHPSPDRNRPSCYFCASNKLRPEMQKQTALEASFGVLNNRVHDEVCFYSYYCAVCGNELFRECRGANQARQ
;
A
#
# COMPACT_ATOMS: atom_id res chain seq x y z
N MET A 1 -39.75 46.60 -3.09
CA MET A 1 -39.40 45.39 -2.34
C MET A 1 -37.96 45.58 -1.93
N ASP A 2 -37.75 46.19 -0.77
CA ASP A 2 -36.42 46.30 -0.19
C ASP A 2 -36.01 44.88 0.18
N LEU A 3 -35.00 44.34 -0.50
CA LEU A 3 -34.36 43.12 -0.04
C LEU A 3 -33.74 43.48 1.32
N ASP A 4 -34.33 42.97 2.39
CA ASP A 4 -33.86 43.25 3.75
C ASP A 4 -32.38 42.89 3.85
N SER A 5 -31.56 43.90 4.16
CA SER A 5 -30.10 43.78 4.32
C SER A 5 -29.69 42.62 5.25
N ASP A 6 -30.55 42.29 6.21
CA ASP A 6 -30.36 41.20 7.16
C ASP A 6 -30.41 39.81 6.49
N TRP A 7 -31.22 39.63 5.46
CA TRP A 7 -31.29 38.38 4.70
C TRP A 7 -30.00 38.16 3.90
N LEU A 8 -29.49 39.20 3.25
CA LEU A 8 -28.20 39.18 2.51
C LEU A 8 -27.03 38.85 3.46
N SER A 9 -27.00 39.47 4.64
CA SER A 9 -25.97 39.22 5.67
C SER A 9 -25.99 37.75 6.14
N ASN A 10 -27.17 37.20 6.45
CA ASN A 10 -27.30 35.83 6.89
C ASN A 10 -26.89 34.81 5.80
N LEU A 11 -27.22 35.09 4.54
CA LEU A 11 -26.85 34.24 3.41
C LEU A 11 -25.34 34.25 3.15
N ALA A 12 -24.70 35.42 3.26
CA ALA A 12 -23.26 35.55 3.16
C ALA A 12 -22.53 34.79 4.29
N MET A 13 -23.03 34.88 5.53
CA MET A 13 -22.48 34.16 6.67
C MET A 13 -22.60 32.64 6.49
N LEU A 14 -23.77 32.14 6.06
CA LEU A 14 -23.97 30.72 5.77
C LEU A 14 -23.04 30.23 4.64
N GLY A 15 -22.92 31.01 3.57
CA GLY A 15 -22.02 30.73 2.46
C GLY A 15 -20.56 30.63 2.89
N MET A 16 -20.11 31.55 3.77
CA MET A 16 -18.76 31.53 4.32
C MET A 16 -18.50 30.27 5.16
N VAL A 17 -19.45 29.88 6.01
CA VAL A 17 -19.35 28.64 6.81
C VAL A 17 -19.24 27.41 5.89
N ILE A 18 -20.11 27.31 4.89
CA ILE A 18 -20.07 26.21 3.91
C ILE A 18 -18.72 26.16 3.18
N LEU A 19 -18.20 27.32 2.76
CA LEU A 19 -16.92 27.43 2.06
C LEU A 19 -15.74 27.06 2.96
N LEU A 20 -15.78 27.40 4.26
CA LEU A 20 -14.82 26.93 5.25
C LEU A 20 -14.86 25.41 5.42
N PHE A 21 -16.04 24.79 5.47
CA PHE A 21 -16.15 23.32 5.54
C PHE A 21 -15.62 22.63 4.27
N ILE A 22 -15.97 23.17 3.09
CA ILE A 22 -15.52 22.65 1.79
C ILE A 22 -14.01 22.79 1.64
N THR A 23 -13.38 23.81 2.24
CA THR A 23 -11.92 24.02 2.16
C THR A 23 -11.16 23.27 3.26
N TYR A 24 -11.73 23.14 4.47
CA TYR A 24 -11.12 22.42 5.58
C TYR A 24 -10.99 20.91 5.30
N TYR A 25 -12.07 20.29 4.81
CA TYR A 25 -12.10 18.85 4.54
C TYR A 25 -11.02 18.34 3.57
N PRO A 26 -10.78 18.95 2.38
CA PRO A 26 -9.74 18.50 1.46
C PRO A 26 -8.34 18.72 2.02
N ILE A 27 -8.11 19.76 2.83
CA ILE A 27 -6.81 20.00 3.47
C ILE A 27 -6.51 18.90 4.49
N ALA A 28 -7.45 18.60 5.38
CA ALA A 28 -7.27 17.53 6.37
C ALA A 28 -7.09 16.15 5.71
N ASN A 29 -7.87 15.87 4.65
CA ASN A 29 -7.74 14.63 3.90
C ASN A 29 -6.40 14.55 3.16
N TRP A 30 -5.94 15.64 2.56
CA TRP A 30 -4.63 15.72 1.90
C TRP A 30 -3.48 15.48 2.88
N LEU A 31 -3.51 16.10 4.05
CA LEU A 31 -2.51 15.88 5.11
C LEU A 31 -2.47 14.41 5.54
N ARG A 32 -3.65 13.79 5.74
CA ARG A 32 -3.75 12.38 6.12
C ARG A 32 -3.19 11.45 5.04
N VAL A 33 -3.52 11.70 3.77
CA VAL A 33 -2.96 10.92 2.64
C VAL A 33 -1.45 11.11 2.55
N ARG A 34 -0.94 12.32 2.77
CA ARG A 34 0.50 12.59 2.77
C ARG A 34 1.22 11.83 3.89
N GLN A 35 0.67 11.83 5.10
CA GLN A 35 1.26 11.08 6.23
C GLN A 35 1.28 9.58 5.95
N ILE A 36 0.18 9.01 5.46
CA ILE A 36 0.12 7.60 5.04
C ILE A 36 1.17 7.29 3.96
N LYS A 37 1.42 8.22 3.03
CA LYS A 37 2.48 8.05 2.01
C LYS A 37 3.88 8.05 2.61
N GLU A 38 4.14 8.93 3.57
CA GLU A 38 5.44 9.01 4.24
C GLU A 38 5.69 7.72 5.04
N ASP A 39 4.70 7.23 5.79
CA ASP A 39 4.78 5.96 6.54
C ASP A 39 4.92 4.74 5.61
N ALA A 40 4.21 4.73 4.48
CA ALA A 40 4.26 3.64 3.51
C ALA A 40 5.51 3.67 2.61
N LYS A 41 6.25 4.78 2.56
CA LYS A 41 7.40 4.94 1.65
C LYS A 41 8.52 3.95 1.96
N GLU A 42 8.96 3.89 3.21
CA GLU A 42 10.03 2.97 3.64
C GLU A 42 9.67 1.51 3.31
N TRP A 43 8.41 1.15 3.54
CA TRP A 43 7.88 -0.17 3.23
C TRP A 43 7.76 -0.45 1.74
N SER A 44 7.34 0.53 0.94
CA SER A 44 7.30 0.40 -0.53
C SER A 44 8.69 0.21 -1.13
N GLU A 45 9.69 0.93 -0.60
CA GLU A 45 11.09 0.76 -0.98
C GLU A 45 11.60 -0.62 -0.55
N TRP A 46 11.23 -1.08 0.65
CA TRP A 46 11.56 -2.41 1.13
C TRP A 46 10.91 -3.53 0.31
N LEU A 47 9.68 -3.34 -0.20
CA LEU A 47 9.02 -4.24 -1.15
C LEU A 47 9.78 -4.33 -2.48
N GLN A 48 10.20 -3.20 -3.03
CA GLN A 48 10.89 -3.16 -4.33
C GLN A 48 12.30 -3.75 -4.28
N ARG A 49 12.94 -3.78 -3.11
CA ARG A 49 14.27 -4.39 -2.93
C ARG A 49 14.23 -5.92 -2.97
N LYS A 50 13.08 -6.52 -2.62
CA LYS A 50 12.72 -7.94 -2.71
C LYS A 50 12.66 -8.48 -4.15
N GLU A 51 13.54 -9.40 -4.53
CA GLU A 51 13.36 -10.17 -5.76
C GLU A 51 12.17 -11.13 -5.69
N SER A 52 11.48 -11.31 -6.82
CA SER A 52 10.39 -12.28 -6.96
C SER A 52 10.92 -13.71 -6.97
N ARG A 53 10.04 -14.70 -6.78
CA ARG A 53 10.40 -16.12 -6.87
C ARG A 53 11.10 -16.45 -8.20
N GLU A 54 10.58 -15.95 -9.31
CA GLU A 54 11.11 -16.19 -10.65
C GLU A 54 12.50 -15.57 -10.81
N GLN A 55 12.67 -14.34 -10.32
CA GLN A 55 13.96 -13.64 -10.35
C GLN A 55 15.00 -14.36 -9.50
N TYR A 56 14.60 -14.81 -8.30
CA TYR A 56 15.47 -15.55 -7.39
C TYR A 56 15.92 -16.88 -8.01
N ILE A 57 15.00 -17.68 -8.56
CA ILE A 57 15.34 -18.96 -9.21
C ILE A 57 16.26 -18.73 -10.42
N LYS A 58 16.07 -17.63 -11.16
CA LYS A 58 16.93 -17.29 -12.30
C LYS A 58 18.37 -16.95 -11.88
N LYS A 59 18.56 -16.26 -10.75
CA LYS A 59 19.91 -15.93 -10.22
C LYS A 59 20.55 -17.09 -9.47
N HIS A 60 19.74 -17.90 -8.79
CA HIS A 60 20.18 -18.98 -7.93
C HIS A 60 19.52 -20.29 -8.37
N PRO A 61 19.97 -20.87 -9.51
CA PRO A 61 19.40 -22.10 -10.03
C PRO A 61 19.55 -23.22 -9.02
N SER A 62 18.41 -23.74 -8.59
CA SER A 62 18.32 -24.90 -7.72
C SER A 62 18.52 -26.20 -8.50
N PRO A 63 18.93 -27.30 -7.84
CA PRO A 63 19.01 -28.62 -8.47
C PRO A 63 17.68 -29.09 -9.05
N ASP A 64 16.57 -28.67 -8.42
CA ASP A 64 15.21 -28.85 -8.91
C ASP A 64 14.70 -27.50 -9.43
N ARG A 65 14.66 -27.34 -10.77
CA ARG A 65 14.26 -26.09 -11.46
C ARG A 65 12.93 -25.50 -10.99
N ASN A 66 12.06 -26.30 -10.39
CA ASN A 66 10.74 -25.85 -9.94
C ASN A 66 10.69 -25.52 -8.44
N ARG A 67 11.70 -25.93 -7.66
CA ARG A 67 11.75 -25.73 -6.22
C ARG A 67 12.90 -24.80 -5.83
N PRO A 68 12.62 -23.62 -5.26
CA PRO A 68 13.67 -22.74 -4.78
C PRO A 68 14.43 -23.39 -3.60
N SER A 69 15.74 -23.22 -3.59
CA SER A 69 16.63 -23.60 -2.48
C SER A 69 17.36 -22.37 -1.94
N CYS A 70 17.69 -22.38 -0.65
CA CYS A 70 18.51 -21.34 -0.05
C CYS A 70 19.89 -21.33 -0.69
N TYR A 71 20.31 -20.19 -1.26
CA TYR A 71 21.62 -20.03 -1.88
C TYR A 71 22.77 -20.22 -0.87
N PHE A 72 22.58 -19.87 0.40
CA PHE A 72 23.64 -19.91 1.42
C PHE A 72 23.93 -21.31 1.96
N CYS A 73 22.89 -22.09 2.26
CA CYS A 73 23.03 -23.40 2.92
C CYS A 73 22.50 -24.57 2.07
N ALA A 74 22.11 -24.31 0.82
CA ALA A 74 21.50 -25.27 -0.11
C ALA A 74 20.22 -25.97 0.41
N SER A 75 19.67 -25.54 1.55
CA SER A 75 18.45 -26.15 2.11
C SER A 75 17.23 -25.81 1.27
N ASN A 76 16.38 -26.81 1.03
CA ASN A 76 15.05 -26.66 0.43
C ASN A 76 13.95 -26.45 1.48
N LYS A 77 14.30 -26.39 2.77
CA LYS A 77 13.35 -26.12 3.85
C LYS A 77 13.08 -24.63 3.92
N LEU A 78 11.99 -24.20 3.28
CA LEU A 78 11.52 -22.82 3.28
C LEU A 78 10.29 -22.67 4.16
N ARG A 79 10.21 -21.58 4.91
CA ARG A 79 9.02 -21.20 5.69
C ARG A 79 8.39 -19.96 5.06
N PRO A 80 7.13 -20.03 4.63
CA PRO A 80 6.39 -18.84 4.24
C PRO A 80 5.94 -18.09 5.49
N GLU A 81 6.13 -16.77 5.48
CA GLU A 81 5.54 -15.86 6.46
C GLU A 81 4.65 -14.87 5.71
N MET A 82 3.39 -14.78 6.13
CA MET A 82 2.43 -13.88 5.52
C MET A 82 2.59 -12.47 6.08
N GLN A 83 2.82 -11.51 5.19
CA GLN A 83 2.89 -10.09 5.51
C GLN A 83 1.78 -9.38 4.74
N LYS A 84 0.91 -8.67 5.45
CA LYS A 84 -0.20 -7.90 4.86
C LYS A 84 0.26 -6.48 4.57
N GLN A 85 -0.09 -5.94 3.41
CA GLN A 85 0.19 -4.55 3.08
C GLN A 85 -0.93 -3.91 2.26
N THR A 86 -1.19 -2.63 2.46
CA THR A 86 -2.11 -1.87 1.61
C THR A 86 -1.35 -1.38 0.37
N ALA A 87 -1.68 -1.90 -0.81
CA ALA A 87 -1.06 -1.42 -2.05
C ALA A 87 -1.67 -0.06 -2.43
N LEU A 88 -0.86 0.99 -2.41
CA LEU A 88 -1.29 2.34 -2.74
C LEU A 88 -0.97 2.63 -4.22
N GLU A 89 -1.95 2.42 -5.10
CA GLU A 89 -1.97 3.09 -6.41
C GLU A 89 -2.67 4.44 -6.24
N ALA A 90 -1.90 5.52 -6.27
CA ALA A 90 -2.47 6.87 -6.29
C ALA A 90 -2.91 7.21 -7.72
N SER A 91 -4.21 7.25 -7.98
CA SER A 91 -4.75 7.84 -9.20
C SER A 91 -4.97 9.35 -9.01
N PHE A 92 -4.50 10.15 -9.96
CA PHE A 92 -4.66 11.60 -9.92
C PHE A 92 -6.07 11.98 -10.38
N GLY A 93 -6.82 12.63 -9.49
CA GLY A 93 -8.11 13.25 -9.80
C GLY A 93 -8.81 13.75 -8.54
N VAL A 94 -9.50 14.89 -8.63
CA VAL A 94 -10.20 15.57 -7.52
C VAL A 94 -11.29 14.70 -6.86
N LEU A 95 -11.63 13.54 -7.43
CA LEU A 95 -12.75 12.69 -7.00
C LEU A 95 -12.37 11.21 -6.72
N ASN A 96 -11.10 10.80 -6.77
CA ASN A 96 -10.76 9.39 -6.60
C ASN A 96 -9.55 9.16 -5.67
N ASN A 97 -9.70 9.55 -4.41
CA ASN A 97 -8.86 9.06 -3.31
C ASN A 97 -9.36 7.67 -2.88
N ARG A 98 -9.10 6.64 -3.69
CA ARG A 98 -9.35 5.26 -3.26
C ARG A 98 -8.03 4.61 -2.89
N VAL A 99 -7.92 4.22 -1.64
CA VAL A 99 -6.93 3.25 -1.19
C VAL A 99 -7.42 1.90 -1.73
N HIS A 100 -6.65 1.26 -2.60
CA HIS A 100 -6.99 -0.07 -3.10
C HIS A 100 -6.80 -1.14 -2.02
N ASP A 101 -7.38 -2.32 -2.29
CA ASP A 101 -7.43 -3.45 -1.37
C ASP A 101 -6.04 -3.84 -0.84
N GLU A 102 -6.03 -4.36 0.39
CA GLU A 102 -4.85 -4.95 0.99
C GLU A 102 -4.29 -6.06 0.10
N VAL A 103 -3.05 -5.90 -0.34
CA VAL A 103 -2.25 -6.90 -1.04
C VAL A 103 -1.42 -7.67 -0.02
N CYS A 104 -1.55 -8.99 -0.05
CA CYS A 104 -0.81 -9.86 0.85
C CYS A 104 0.43 -10.39 0.14
N PHE A 105 1.58 -10.30 0.79
CA PHE A 105 2.82 -10.90 0.33
C PHE A 105 3.19 -12.07 1.23
N TYR A 106 3.70 -13.13 0.64
CA TYR A 106 4.41 -14.18 1.38
C TYR A 106 5.91 -13.96 1.22
N SER A 107 6.58 -13.76 2.34
CA SER A 107 8.04 -13.72 2.41
C SER A 107 8.55 -15.12 2.74
N TYR A 108 9.49 -15.63 1.94
CA TYR A 108 10.03 -16.98 2.12
C TYR A 108 11.41 -16.94 2.77
N TYR A 109 11.52 -17.60 3.91
CA TYR A 109 12.75 -17.67 4.70
C TYR A 109 13.32 -19.07 4.67
N CYS A 110 14.64 -19.18 4.71
CA CYS A 110 15.28 -20.46 4.95
C CYS A 110 15.07 -20.89 6.41
N ALA A 111 14.50 -22.08 6.62
CA ALA A 111 14.28 -22.63 7.96
C ALA A 111 15.58 -23.02 8.70
N VAL A 112 16.70 -23.09 7.99
CA VAL A 112 18.00 -23.50 8.55
C VAL A 112 18.83 -22.28 8.95
N CYS A 113 19.04 -21.34 8.03
CA CYS A 113 19.88 -20.16 8.28
C CYS A 113 19.09 -18.87 8.55
N GLY A 114 17.76 -18.88 8.45
CA GLY A 114 16.91 -17.72 8.68
C GLY A 114 16.92 -16.67 7.56
N ASN A 115 17.73 -16.84 6.50
CA ASN A 115 17.80 -15.84 5.44
C ASN A 115 16.50 -15.73 4.67
N GLU A 116 16.04 -14.49 4.52
CA GLU A 116 14.95 -14.11 3.64
C GLU A 116 15.41 -14.21 2.18
N LEU A 117 14.71 -15.02 1.38
CA LEU A 117 15.14 -15.37 0.03
C LEU A 117 14.41 -14.55 -1.03
N PHE A 118 13.09 -14.65 -1.09
CA PHE A 118 12.26 -14.03 -2.10
C PHE A 118 10.84 -13.80 -1.56
N ARG A 119 10.04 -13.06 -2.32
CA ARG A 119 8.63 -12.82 -2.00
C ARG A 119 7.70 -13.20 -3.14
N GLU A 120 6.47 -13.56 -2.80
CA GLU A 120 5.38 -13.80 -3.75
C GLU A 120 4.16 -12.96 -3.36
N CYS A 121 3.63 -12.20 -4.32
CA CYS A 121 2.38 -11.49 -4.18
C CYS A 121 1.21 -12.46 -4.39
N ARG A 122 0.28 -12.55 -3.43
CA ARG A 122 -1.04 -13.14 -3.69
C ARG A 122 -2.06 -12.01 -3.79
N GLY A 123 -2.71 -11.90 -4.95
CA GLY A 123 -3.83 -10.97 -5.13
C GLY A 123 -4.88 -11.16 -4.02
N ALA A 124 -5.53 -10.07 -3.61
CA ALA A 124 -6.46 -9.99 -2.47
C ALA A 124 -7.56 -11.08 -2.46
N ASN A 125 -7.89 -11.66 -3.63
CA ASN A 125 -8.90 -12.71 -3.76
C ASN A 125 -8.49 -14.11 -3.27
N GLN A 126 -7.21 -14.37 -2.97
CA GLN A 126 -6.75 -15.69 -2.48
C GLN A 126 -6.50 -15.74 -0.96
N ALA A 127 -6.62 -14.63 -0.23
CA ALA A 127 -6.41 -14.60 1.22
C ALA A 127 -7.69 -14.93 2.04
N ARG A 128 -8.82 -15.20 1.37
CA ARG A 128 -10.12 -15.53 1.99
C ARG A 128 -10.51 -17.02 1.88
N GLN A 129 -9.61 -17.88 1.38
CA GLN A 129 -9.78 -19.33 1.34
C GLN A 129 -8.81 -19.97 2.32
#